data_AF-A0A7U9NA00-F1
#
_entry.id   AF-A0A7U9NA00-F1
#
_cell.length_a   1.000
_cell.length_b   1.000
_cell.length_c   1.000
_cell.angle_alpha   90.00
_cell.angle_beta   90.00
_cell.angle_gamma   90.00
#
_symmetry.space_group_name_H-M   'P 1'
#
loop_
_entity.id
_entity.type
_entity.pdbx_description
1 polymer ?
#
loop_
_entity_poly.entity_id
_entity_poly.type
_entity_poly.pdbx_seq_one_letter_code
_entity_poly.pdbx_strand_id
1 'polypeptide(L)'
;MEALLKMNLKNGVERVLHVPGNYTGGILEMTLVIDCALDKEYVKTMAADIAGTLRAHSEIFRNVRLNLLYWESDEKFENRVIPISFLQMSNCFEEYSEMKEDKCLDELAAKLKLLHARSKLIIVLGEEELKIRDRAEVKRNMNPFLGKKSLFLCQNDIDRRWRRGDEL
;
A
#
# COMPACT_ATOMS: atom_id res chain seq x y z
N MET A 1 -10.36 12.62 -1.01
CA MET A 1 -10.84 11.29 -1.43
C MET A 1 -12.36 11.22 -1.30
N GLU A 2 -13.04 10.73 -2.33
CA GLU A 2 -14.50 10.61 -2.38
C GLU A 2 -15.07 9.55 -1.40
N ALA A 3 -16.36 9.67 -1.05
CA ALA A 3 -17.01 8.84 -0.04
C ALA A 3 -17.01 7.33 -0.37
N LEU A 4 -17.26 6.97 -1.63
CA LEU A 4 -17.25 5.57 -2.08
C LEU A 4 -15.87 4.92 -1.92
N LEU A 5 -14.81 5.64 -2.31
CA LEU A 5 -13.43 5.15 -2.20
C LEU A 5 -13.01 4.99 -0.73
N LYS A 6 -13.46 5.88 0.16
CA LYS A 6 -13.28 5.75 1.62
C LYS A 6 -13.98 4.52 2.18
N MET A 7 -15.22 4.27 1.77
CA MET A 7 -15.98 3.09 2.20
C MET A 7 -15.30 1.79 1.72
N ASN A 8 -14.85 1.76 0.46
CA ASN A 8 -14.13 0.62 -0.10
C ASN A 8 -12.80 0.36 0.63
N LEU A 9 -12.05 1.42 0.98
CA LEU A 9 -10.82 1.30 1.78
C LEU A 9 -11.12 0.64 3.12
N LYS A 10 -12.10 1.17 3.86
CA LYS A 10 -12.50 0.63 5.17
C LYS A 10 -12.86 -0.85 5.07
N ASN A 11 -13.72 -1.20 4.10
CA ASN A 11 -14.14 -2.59 3.88
C ASN A 11 -12.96 -3.51 3.50
N GLY A 12 -12.04 -3.04 2.66
CA GLY A 12 -10.84 -3.82 2.29
C GLY A 12 -9.92 -4.05 3.48
N VAL A 13 -9.69 -3.02 4.28
CA VAL A 13 -8.85 -3.06 5.48
C VAL A 13 -9.43 -4.02 6.52
N GLU A 14 -10.73 -3.96 6.77
CA GLU A 14 -11.41 -4.89 7.68
C GLU A 14 -11.22 -6.34 7.23
N ARG A 15 -11.42 -6.63 5.95
CA ARG A 15 -11.19 -7.97 5.39
C ARG A 15 -9.75 -8.43 5.57
N VAL A 16 -8.78 -7.55 5.35
CA VAL A 16 -7.35 -7.88 5.53
C VAL A 16 -7.03 -8.19 6.99
N LEU A 17 -7.42 -7.31 7.92
CA LEU A 17 -7.07 -7.46 9.34
C LEU A 17 -7.75 -8.67 9.98
N HIS A 18 -8.96 -9.01 9.55
CA HIS A 18 -9.72 -10.17 10.05
C HIS A 18 -9.38 -11.51 9.38
N VAL A 19 -8.41 -11.55 8.45
CA VAL A 19 -7.89 -12.84 7.95
C VAL A 19 -7.41 -13.68 9.15
N PRO A 20 -7.86 -14.95 9.29
CA PRO A 20 -7.45 -15.80 10.40
C PRO A 20 -5.93 -15.87 10.55
N GLY A 21 -5.43 -15.56 11.74
CA GLY A 21 -3.99 -15.53 12.05
C GLY A 21 -3.23 -14.27 11.59
N ASN A 22 -3.91 -13.23 11.09
CA ASN A 22 -3.24 -11.99 10.67
C ASN A 22 -2.97 -11.02 11.84
N TYR A 23 -3.96 -10.22 12.22
CA TYR A 23 -3.84 -9.24 13.31
C TYR A 23 -4.57 -9.76 14.56
N THR A 24 -3.82 -9.92 15.65
CA THR A 24 -4.31 -10.49 16.91
C THR A 24 -4.20 -9.49 18.08
N GLY A 25 -4.07 -8.20 17.78
CA GLY A 25 -3.82 -7.13 18.76
C GLY A 25 -2.36 -6.68 18.86
N GLY A 26 -2.11 -5.64 19.65
CA GLY A 26 -0.81 -5.00 19.80
C GLY A 26 -0.60 -3.80 18.87
N ILE A 27 0.65 -3.35 18.70
CA ILE A 27 0.98 -2.27 17.76
C ILE A 27 0.86 -2.83 16.34
N LEU A 28 -0.02 -2.24 15.54
CA LEU A 28 -0.19 -2.63 14.14
C LEU A 28 1.03 -2.19 13.33
N GLU A 29 1.70 -3.14 12.68
CA GLU A 29 2.71 -2.87 11.66
C GLU A 29 2.06 -2.89 10.28
N MET A 30 2.24 -1.82 9.52
CA MET A 30 1.70 -1.69 8.17
C MET A 30 2.72 -1.09 7.20
N THR A 31 2.48 -1.25 5.91
CA THR A 31 3.28 -0.64 4.84
C THR A 31 2.39 0.13 3.88
N LEU A 32 2.77 1.36 3.55
CA LEU A 32 2.25 2.11 2.42
C LEU A 32 3.33 2.13 1.34
N VAL A 33 3.05 1.50 0.22
CA VAL A 33 3.90 1.53 -0.97
C VAL A 33 3.43 2.64 -1.89
N ILE A 34 4.36 3.48 -2.34
CA ILE A 34 4.13 4.51 -3.33
C ILE A 34 4.94 4.16 -4.57
N ASP A 35 4.26 3.95 -5.68
CA ASP A 35 4.86 3.96 -7.00
C ASP A 35 5.34 5.38 -7.32
N CYS A 36 6.65 5.56 -7.44
CA CYS A 36 7.22 6.89 -7.67
C CYS A 36 6.96 7.44 -9.08
N ALA A 37 6.30 6.70 -9.97
CA ALA A 37 5.88 7.24 -11.26
C ALA A 37 4.62 8.13 -11.14
N LEU A 38 3.90 8.04 -10.00
CA LEU A 38 2.74 8.86 -9.70
C LEU A 38 3.10 10.34 -9.49
N ASP A 39 2.17 11.22 -9.85
CA ASP A 39 2.28 12.66 -9.57
C ASP A 39 2.39 12.94 -8.06
N LYS A 40 3.33 13.82 -7.68
CA LYS A 40 3.62 14.15 -6.28
C LYS A 40 2.41 14.70 -5.52
N GLU A 41 1.59 15.53 -6.15
CA GLU A 41 0.44 16.15 -5.50
C GLU A 41 -0.71 15.14 -5.32
N TYR A 42 -0.89 14.24 -6.28
CA TYR A 42 -1.76 13.08 -6.14
C TYR A 42 -1.33 12.21 -4.95
N VAL A 43 -0.05 11.85 -4.86
CA VAL A 43 0.50 11.04 -3.76
C VAL A 43 0.24 11.70 -2.41
N LYS A 44 0.56 12.99 -2.26
CA LYS A 44 0.35 13.74 -1.02
C LYS A 44 -1.13 13.72 -0.61
N THR A 45 -2.02 14.07 -1.54
CA THR A 45 -3.46 14.12 -1.29
C THR A 45 -4.00 12.75 -0.90
N MET A 46 -3.68 11.72 -1.69
CA MET A 46 -4.20 10.37 -1.49
C MET A 46 -3.66 9.74 -0.20
N ALA A 47 -2.36 9.89 0.10
CA ALA A 47 -1.77 9.38 1.33
C ALA A 47 -2.36 10.07 2.57
N ALA A 48 -2.59 11.39 2.51
CA ALA A 48 -3.24 12.13 3.59
C ALA A 48 -4.68 11.65 3.82
N ASP A 49 -5.44 11.44 2.74
CA ASP A 49 -6.80 10.92 2.80
C ASP A 49 -6.87 9.49 3.35
N ILE A 50 -5.94 8.61 2.96
CA ILE A 50 -5.81 7.25 3.50
C ILE A 50 -5.57 7.32 5.00
N ALA A 51 -4.56 8.08 5.43
CA ALA A 51 -4.23 8.24 6.85
C ALA A 51 -5.42 8.76 7.66
N GLY A 52 -6.10 9.81 7.17
CA GLY A 52 -7.29 10.37 7.81
C GLY A 52 -8.43 9.35 7.88
N THR A 53 -8.67 8.60 6.81
CA THR A 53 -9.74 7.60 6.75
C THR A 53 -9.48 6.43 7.70
N LEU A 54 -8.25 5.91 7.76
CA LEU A 54 -7.87 4.81 8.65
C LEU A 54 -7.99 5.23 10.12
N ARG A 55 -7.44 6.40 10.48
CA ARG A 55 -7.49 6.92 11.86
C ARG A 55 -8.91 7.21 12.35
N ALA A 56 -9.79 7.68 11.46
CA ALA A 56 -11.20 7.90 11.78
C ALA A 56 -12.00 6.60 11.84
N HIS A 57 -11.52 5.53 11.20
CA HIS A 57 -12.20 4.24 11.15
C HIS A 57 -11.96 3.40 12.40
N SER A 58 -10.72 3.33 12.91
CA SER A 58 -10.41 2.52 14.08
C SER A 58 -9.22 3.06 14.87
N GLU A 59 -9.27 2.90 16.20
CA GLU A 59 -8.21 3.38 17.10
C GLU A 59 -6.88 2.64 16.92
N ILE A 60 -6.91 1.42 16.36
CA ILE A 60 -5.69 0.65 16.05
C ILE A 60 -4.75 1.44 15.12
N PHE A 61 -5.28 2.36 14.31
CA PHE A 61 -4.52 3.18 13.40
C PHE A 61 -3.91 4.42 14.05
N ARG A 62 -4.18 4.70 15.33
CA ARG A 62 -3.61 5.87 16.03
C ARG A 62 -2.15 5.66 16.42
N ASN A 63 -1.75 4.41 16.70
CA ASN A 63 -0.40 4.05 17.09
C ASN A 63 0.10 2.87 16.26
N VAL A 64 0.45 3.16 15.01
CA VAL A 64 0.94 2.16 14.05
C VAL A 64 2.43 2.34 13.81
N ARG A 65 3.12 1.23 13.55
CA ARG A 65 4.43 1.23 12.91
C ARG A 65 4.21 1.22 11.40
N LEU A 66 4.22 2.42 10.80
CA LEU A 66 4.03 2.58 9.37
C LEU A 66 5.39 2.61 8.66
N ASN A 67 5.58 1.67 7.75
CA ASN A 67 6.64 1.70 6.75
C ASN A 67 6.12 2.44 5.51
N LEU A 68 6.78 3.53 5.13
CA LEU A 68 6.59 4.19 3.84
C LEU A 68 7.66 3.65 2.89
N LEU A 69 7.22 2.92 1.86
CA LEU A 69 8.09 2.30 0.87
C LEU A 69 7.94 3.02 -0.47
N TYR A 70 9.01 3.61 -0.96
CA TYR A 70 9.08 4.15 -2.31
C TYR A 70 9.55 3.07 -3.28
N TRP A 71 8.78 2.89 -4.34
CA TRP A 71 9.08 2.00 -5.45
C TRP A 71 9.56 2.86 -6.63
N GLU A 72 10.87 3.08 -6.67
CA GLU A 72 11.52 3.96 -7.64
C GLU A 72 11.82 3.21 -8.93
N SER A 73 12.37 2.00 -8.82
CA SER A 73 12.61 1.06 -9.92
C SER A 73 12.52 -0.39 -9.42
N ASP A 74 12.66 -1.37 -10.32
CA ASP A 74 12.76 -2.79 -9.97
C ASP A 74 13.96 -3.10 -9.06
N GLU A 75 15.01 -2.28 -9.07
CA GLU A 75 16.21 -2.47 -8.25
C GLU A 75 16.23 -1.58 -7.00
N LYS A 76 15.59 -0.42 -7.06
CA LYS A 76 15.68 0.62 -6.01
C LYS A 76 14.36 0.79 -5.27
N PHE A 77 14.41 0.45 -3.99
CA PHE A 77 13.33 0.64 -3.03
C PHE A 77 13.85 1.40 -1.81
N GLU A 78 13.18 2.48 -1.42
CA GLU A 78 13.55 3.23 -0.23
C GLU A 78 12.48 3.05 0.85
N ASN A 79 12.86 2.50 2.00
CA ASN A 79 11.95 2.27 3.11
C ASN A 79 12.24 3.22 4.28
N ARG A 80 11.21 3.90 4.77
CA ARG A 80 11.29 4.77 5.95
C ARG A 80 10.18 4.44 6.93
N VAL A 81 10.49 4.37 8.22
CA VAL A 81 9.47 4.21 9.26
C VAL A 81 9.04 5.60 9.72
N ILE A 82 7.76 5.95 9.51
CA ILE A 82 7.24 7.27 9.84
C ILE A 82 5.96 7.17 10.69
N PRO A 83 5.64 8.18 11.51
CA PRO A 83 4.32 8.27 12.13
C PRO A 83 3.23 8.44 11.06
N ILE A 84 2.08 7.78 11.22
CA ILE A 84 0.95 7.94 10.28
C ILE A 84 0.44 9.39 10.20
N SER A 85 0.64 10.20 11.25
CA SER A 85 0.30 11.63 11.22
C SER A 85 1.12 12.42 10.19
N PHE A 86 2.32 11.96 9.82
CA PHE A 86 3.17 12.62 8.83
C PHE A 86 2.60 12.47 7.42
N LEU A 87 1.92 11.35 7.13
CA LEU A 87 1.14 11.22 5.88
C LEU A 87 0.02 12.26 5.84
N GLN A 88 -0.72 12.42 6.94
CA GLN A 88 -1.86 13.33 7.01
C GLN A 88 -1.46 14.80 6.83
N MET A 89 -0.29 15.20 7.34
CA MET A 89 0.23 16.56 7.16
C MET A 89 1.00 16.74 5.84
N SER A 90 1.22 15.66 5.08
CA SER A 90 2.04 15.65 3.85
C SER A 90 3.52 16.01 4.02
N ASN A 91 4.04 16.07 5.26
CA ASN A 91 5.42 16.49 5.55
C ASN A 91 6.49 15.43 5.18
N CYS A 92 6.10 14.18 4.91
CA CYS A 92 7.05 13.10 4.59
C CYS A 92 7.43 12.99 3.11
N PHE A 93 6.88 13.84 2.24
CA PHE A 93 7.08 13.80 0.79
C PHE A 93 8.02 14.89 0.28
N GLU A 94 8.78 15.58 1.14
CA GLU A 94 9.72 16.63 0.74
C GLU A 94 10.75 16.08 -0.28
N GLU A 95 11.37 14.95 0.06
CA GLU A 95 12.36 14.23 -0.76
C GLU A 95 11.75 13.40 -1.90
N TYR A 96 10.42 13.34 -2.00
CA TYR A 96 9.77 12.59 -3.09
C TYR A 96 10.10 13.21 -4.45
N SER A 97 10.56 12.36 -5.35
CA SER A 97 10.89 12.68 -6.74
C SER A 97 10.17 11.71 -7.67
N GLU A 98 9.57 12.24 -8.73
CA GLU A 98 8.88 11.42 -9.73
C GLU A 98 9.89 10.66 -10.59
N MET A 99 9.71 9.34 -10.70
CA MET A 99 10.59 8.40 -11.40
C MET A 99 9.78 7.54 -12.36
N LYS A 100 9.92 7.81 -13.66
CA LYS A 100 9.23 7.10 -14.76
C LYS A 100 10.04 5.89 -15.27
N GLU A 101 10.59 5.13 -14.35
CA GLU A 101 11.30 3.88 -14.62
C GLU A 101 10.32 2.77 -15.00
N ASP A 102 10.76 1.83 -15.84
CA ASP A 102 9.98 0.63 -16.12
C ASP A 102 10.00 -0.30 -14.90
N LYS A 103 8.82 -0.65 -14.42
CA LYS A 103 8.61 -1.30 -13.12
C LYS A 103 7.61 -2.44 -13.25
N CYS A 104 7.89 -3.56 -12.60
CA CYS A 104 7.06 -4.76 -12.66
C CYS A 104 6.59 -5.24 -11.29
N LEU A 105 5.32 -5.65 -11.23
CA LEU A 105 4.70 -6.15 -10.01
C LEU A 105 5.41 -7.39 -9.44
N ASP A 106 6.06 -8.17 -10.31
CA ASP A 106 6.90 -9.32 -9.97
C ASP A 106 7.93 -8.96 -8.90
N GLU A 107 8.70 -7.90 -9.15
CA GLU A 107 9.78 -7.42 -8.29
C GLU A 107 9.25 -6.78 -7.02
N LEU A 108 8.17 -6.00 -7.13
CA LEU A 108 7.48 -5.46 -5.95
C LEU A 108 6.98 -6.59 -5.05
N ALA A 109 6.32 -7.61 -5.61
CA ALA A 109 5.80 -8.74 -4.84
C ALA A 109 6.93 -9.54 -4.18
N ALA A 110 8.03 -9.78 -4.89
CA ALA A 110 9.23 -10.41 -4.33
C ALA A 110 9.81 -9.60 -3.16
N LYS A 111 9.97 -8.28 -3.34
CA LYS A 111 10.51 -7.37 -2.32
C LYS A 111 9.61 -7.30 -1.09
N LEU A 112 8.30 -7.16 -1.28
CA LEU A 112 7.32 -7.13 -0.18
C LEU A 112 7.30 -8.44 0.61
N LYS A 113 7.40 -9.59 -0.07
CA LYS A 113 7.49 -10.90 0.57
C LYS A 113 8.74 -11.04 1.44
N LEU A 114 9.87 -10.49 1.00
CA LEU A 114 11.13 -10.57 1.73
C LEU A 114 11.19 -9.59 2.92
N LEU A 115 10.81 -8.33 2.71
CA LEU A 115 11.09 -7.25 3.66
C LEU A 115 9.88 -6.82 4.50
N HIS A 116 8.66 -7.03 3.98
CA HIS A 116 7.43 -6.53 4.58
C HIS A 116 6.45 -7.63 5.01
N ALA A 117 6.87 -8.90 5.05
CA ALA A 117 6.02 -10.04 5.45
C ALA A 117 5.35 -9.91 6.83
N ARG A 118 5.96 -9.14 7.75
CA ARG A 118 5.42 -8.86 9.09
C ARG A 118 4.31 -7.82 9.08
N SER A 119 4.24 -6.98 8.06
CA SER A 119 3.14 -6.02 7.90
C SER A 119 1.83 -6.79 7.85
N LYS A 120 0.88 -6.36 8.68
CA LYS A 120 -0.45 -6.95 8.77
C LYS A 120 -1.40 -6.35 7.74
N LEU A 121 -1.06 -5.17 7.25
CA LEU A 121 -1.73 -4.46 6.18
C LEU A 121 -0.67 -3.83 5.28
N ILE A 122 -0.78 -4.08 3.98
CA ILE A 122 0.03 -3.43 2.95
C ILE A 122 -0.93 -2.70 2.02
N ILE A 123 -0.71 -1.42 1.81
CA ILE A 123 -1.49 -0.60 0.89
C ILE A 123 -0.52 -0.17 -0.21
N VAL A 124 -0.90 -0.35 -1.47
CA VAL A 124 -0.10 0.04 -2.63
C VAL A 124 -0.86 1.08 -3.44
N LEU A 125 -0.24 2.23 -3.62
CA LEU A 125 -0.63 3.22 -4.62
C LEU A 125 0.24 2.99 -5.86
N GLY A 126 -0.38 2.51 -6.93
CA GLY A 126 0.28 2.21 -8.21
C GLY A 126 -0.23 3.10 -9.34
N GLU A 127 0.52 3.14 -10.44
CA GLU A 127 0.02 3.66 -11.73
C GLU A 127 -1.21 2.88 -12.24
N GLU A 128 -1.77 3.33 -13.37
CA GLU A 128 -3.01 2.80 -13.94
C GLU A 128 -2.96 1.31 -14.31
N GLU A 129 -1.82 0.86 -14.85
CA GLU A 129 -1.63 -0.53 -15.22
C GLU A 129 -0.33 -1.08 -14.61
N LEU A 130 -0.47 -2.02 -13.68
CA LEU A 130 0.67 -2.75 -13.12
C LEU A 130 1.19 -3.75 -14.14
N LYS A 131 2.41 -3.53 -14.63
CA LYS A 131 3.08 -4.46 -15.54
C LYS A 131 3.41 -5.76 -14.82
N ILE A 132 3.10 -6.89 -15.47
CA ILE A 132 3.39 -8.23 -14.96
C ILE A 132 4.17 -8.98 -16.03
N ARG A 133 5.42 -9.37 -15.71
CA ARG A 133 6.27 -10.17 -16.59
C ARG A 133 5.97 -11.66 -16.46
N ASP A 134 5.86 -12.17 -15.23
CA ASP A 134 5.55 -13.55 -14.88
C ASP A 134 4.42 -13.63 -13.82
N ARG A 135 3.19 -13.86 -14.32
CA ARG A 135 2.02 -14.05 -13.45
C ARG A 135 2.17 -15.21 -12.46
N ALA A 136 2.92 -16.26 -12.80
CA ALA A 136 3.14 -17.39 -11.91
C ALA A 136 4.09 -16.99 -10.76
N GLU A 137 5.10 -16.16 -11.03
CA GLU A 137 5.96 -15.58 -10.01
C GLU A 137 5.20 -14.63 -9.07
N VAL A 138 4.43 -13.68 -9.61
CA VAL A 138 3.56 -12.81 -8.80
C VAL A 138 2.67 -13.66 -7.90
N LYS A 139 2.00 -14.69 -8.45
CA LYS A 139 1.13 -15.57 -7.67
C LYS A 139 1.89 -16.33 -6.58
N ARG A 140 3.11 -16.82 -6.85
CA ARG A 140 3.99 -17.49 -5.86
C ARG A 140 4.46 -16.53 -4.77
N ASN A 141 4.65 -15.24 -5.10
CA ASN A 141 5.06 -14.23 -4.14
C ASN A 141 3.89 -13.71 -3.30
N MET A 142 2.71 -13.58 -3.90
CA MET A 142 1.47 -13.23 -3.19
C MET A 142 1.02 -14.34 -2.23
N ASN A 143 1.24 -15.61 -2.56
CA ASN A 143 0.79 -16.72 -1.72
C ASN A 143 1.83 -17.19 -0.69
N PRO A 144 1.39 -17.70 0.48
CA PRO A 144 -0.02 -17.82 0.91
C PRO A 144 -0.55 -16.61 1.71
N PHE A 145 0.30 -15.61 1.96
CA PHE A 145 0.01 -14.53 2.92
C PHE A 145 -0.06 -13.13 2.32
N LEU A 146 0.86 -12.76 1.44
CA LEU A 146 1.04 -11.38 0.99
C LEU A 146 -0.21 -10.85 0.28
N GLY A 147 -0.74 -11.60 -0.69
CA GLY A 147 -1.95 -11.23 -1.43
C GLY A 147 -3.17 -11.04 -0.52
N LYS A 148 -3.23 -11.79 0.58
CA LYS A 148 -4.31 -11.65 1.56
C LYS A 148 -4.19 -10.41 2.45
N LYS A 149 -3.00 -9.83 2.53
CA LYS A 149 -2.64 -8.69 3.38
C LYS A 149 -2.48 -7.38 2.61
N SER A 150 -2.42 -7.45 1.29
CA SER A 150 -2.19 -6.29 0.42
C SER A 150 -3.47 -5.80 -0.24
N LEU A 151 -3.63 -4.48 -0.30
CA LEU A 151 -4.66 -3.77 -1.05
C LEU A 151 -3.99 -2.84 -2.05
N PHE A 152 -4.42 -2.90 -3.30
CA PHE A 152 -3.90 -2.11 -4.40
C PHE A 152 -4.95 -1.11 -4.86
N LEU A 153 -4.53 0.14 -5.05
CA LEU A 153 -5.28 1.16 -5.77
C LEU A 153 -4.39 1.66 -6.90
N CYS A 154 -4.80 1.35 -8.13
CA CYS A 154 -4.19 1.86 -9.34
C CYS A 154 -4.83 3.21 -9.69
N GLN A 155 -4.02 4.16 -10.17
CA GLN A 155 -4.54 5.44 -10.65
C GLN A 155 -5.58 5.20 -11.75
N ASN A 156 -6.63 6.01 -11.82
CA ASN A 156 -7.72 5.87 -12.81
C ASN A 156 -8.48 4.53 -12.80
N ASP A 157 -8.39 3.70 -11.74
CA ASP A 157 -9.24 2.51 -11.64
C ASP A 157 -10.72 2.93 -11.73
N ILE A 158 -11.35 2.60 -12.87
CA ILE A 158 -12.72 3.00 -13.24
C ILE A 158 -13.71 2.56 -12.17
N ASP A 159 -13.45 1.39 -11.58
CA ASP A 159 -14.28 0.82 -10.54
C ASP A 159 -14.05 1.47 -9.17
N ARG A 160 -12.96 2.25 -9.02
CA ARG A 160 -12.55 2.90 -7.77
C ARG A 160 -12.51 1.90 -6.61
N ARG A 161 -12.03 0.70 -6.91
CA ARG A 161 -11.98 -0.44 -5.99
C ARG A 161 -10.55 -0.66 -5.51
N TRP A 162 -10.43 -0.93 -4.22
CA TRP A 162 -9.23 -1.52 -3.67
C TRP A 162 -9.22 -3.01 -4.01
N ARG A 163 -8.26 -3.43 -4.83
CA ARG A 163 -8.11 -4.84 -5.23
C ARG A 163 -7.20 -5.55 -4.25
N ARG A 164 -7.54 -6.77 -3.84
CA ARG A 164 -6.60 -7.56 -3.03
C ARG A 164 -5.49 -8.11 -3.90
N GLY A 165 -4.32 -8.36 -3.32
CA GLY A 165 -3.19 -8.90 -4.09
C GLY A 165 -3.43 -10.32 -4.61
N ASP A 166 -4.40 -11.07 -4.06
CA ASP A 166 -4.83 -12.35 -4.60
C ASP A 166 -5.83 -12.24 -5.77
N GLU A 167 -6.27 -11.02 -6.11
CA GLU A 167 -7.20 -10.70 -7.21
C GLU A 167 -6.49 -10.09 -8.44
N LEU A 168 -5.16 -9.86 -8.37
CA LEU A 168 -4.34 -9.27 -9.43
C LEU A 168 -3.87 -10.28 -10.49
#